data_AF-A0A538RZ30-F1
#
_entry.id   AF-A0A538RZ30-F1
#
_cell.length_a   1.000
_cell.length_b   1.000
_cell.length_c   1.000
_cell.angle_alpha   90.00
_cell.angle_beta   90.00
_cell.angle_gamma   90.00
#
_symmetry.space_group_name_H-M   'P 1'
#
loop_
_entity.id
_entity.type
_entity.pdbx_description
1 polymer ?
#
loop_
_entity_poly.entity_id
_entity_poly.type
_entity_poly.pdbx_seq_one_letter_code
_entity_poly.pdbx_strand_id
1 'polypeptide(L)' 'MTEQEAFQEARQRWGDEAVIRFLQSADPGWKAYLVGRELDEEFELLGEGVSWERAFLDADRKTRT' A
#
# COMPACT_ATOMS: atom_id res chain seq x y z
N MET A 1 -9.73 -6.44 5.50
CA MET A 1 -8.32 -6.63 5.84
C MET A 1 -7.95 -5.60 6.89
N THR A 2 -7.32 -6.06 7.96
CA THR A 2 -6.77 -5.22 9.03
C THR A 2 -5.38 -4.68 8.64
N GLU A 3 -4.89 -3.70 9.37
CA GLU A 3 -3.52 -3.17 9.15
C GLU A 3 -2.45 -4.26 9.36
N GLN A 4 -2.62 -5.11 10.37
CA GLN A 4 -1.69 -6.21 10.62
C GLN A 4 -1.67 -7.23 9.48
N GLU A 5 -2.85 -7.62 8.95
CA GLU A 5 -2.94 -8.50 7.78
C GLU A 5 -2.31 -7.85 6.55
N ALA A 6 -2.58 -6.56 6.31
CA ALA A 6 -1.99 -5.82 5.21
C ALA A 6 -0.46 -5.75 5.29
N PHE A 7 0.09 -5.52 6.48
CA PHE A 7 1.53 -5.49 6.67
C PHE A 7 2.17 -6.87 6.43
N GLN A 8 1.55 -7.94 6.94
CA GLN A 8 2.03 -9.31 6.70
C GLN A 8 1.98 -9.67 5.21
N GLU A 9 0.91 -9.29 4.51
CA GLU A 9 0.77 -9.52 3.08
C GLU A 9 1.80 -8.71 2.26
N ALA A 10 2.00 -7.44 2.59
CA ALA A 10 3.02 -6.61 1.95
C ALA A 10 4.42 -7.23 2.12
N ARG A 11 4.77 -7.67 3.34
CA ARG A 11 6.04 -8.37 3.60
C ARG A 11 6.19 -9.68 2.84
N GLN A 12 5.12 -10.48 2.73
CA GLN A 12 5.17 -11.72 1.94
C GLN A 12 5.43 -11.46 0.46
N ARG A 13 4.89 -10.36 -0.09
CA ARG A 13 5.03 -10.02 -1.51
C ARG A 13 6.36 -9.36 -1.84
N TRP A 14 6.86 -8.50 -0.96
CA TRP A 14 7.94 -7.55 -1.27
C TRP A 14 9.10 -7.56 -0.28
N GLY A 15 9.09 -8.46 0.69
CA GLY A 15 10.18 -8.62 1.65
C GLY A 15 10.20 -7.54 2.72
N ASP A 16 11.37 -7.33 3.33
CA ASP A 16 11.55 -6.42 4.46
C ASP A 16 11.37 -4.94 4.09
N GLU A 17 11.48 -4.61 2.80
CA GLU A 17 11.30 -3.28 2.24
C GLU A 17 9.82 -2.88 2.15
N ALA A 18 8.89 -3.79 2.44
CA ALA A 18 7.47 -3.56 2.31
C ALA A 18 6.94 -2.50 3.31
N VAL A 19 6.22 -1.51 2.78
CA VAL A 19 5.61 -0.43 3.55
C VAL A 19 4.14 -0.28 3.23
N ILE A 20 3.32 -0.06 4.26
CA ILE A 20 1.92 0.36 4.13
C ILE A 20 1.75 1.74 4.77
N ARG A 21 0.93 2.62 4.18
CA ARG A 21 0.61 3.94 4.73
C ARG A 21 -0.89 4.21 4.64
N PHE A 22 -1.46 4.69 5.73
CA PHE A 22 -2.82 5.22 5.75
C PHE A 22 -2.76 6.74 5.77
N LEU A 23 -3.22 7.38 4.70
CA LEU A 23 -3.34 8.83 4.61
C LEU A 23 -4.78 9.25 4.87
N GLN A 24 -4.95 10.07 5.89
CA GLN A 24 -6.20 10.75 6.18
C GLN A 24 -5.99 12.25 5.91
N SER A 25 -6.72 12.80 4.92
CA SER A 25 -6.72 14.26 4.70
C SER A 25 -7.67 14.96 5.67
N ALA A 26 -7.47 16.26 5.83
CA ALA A 26 -8.43 17.16 6.45
C ALA A 26 -9.76 17.22 5.67
N ASP A 27 -9.75 16.85 4.38
CA ASP A 27 -10.95 16.67 3.59
C ASP A 27 -11.70 15.40 4.04
N PRO A 28 -12.92 15.53 4.59
CA PRO A 28 -13.62 14.42 5.25
C PRO A 28 -13.99 13.24 4.33
N GLY A 29 -13.83 13.39 3.02
CA GLY A 29 -14.06 12.34 2.02
C GLY A 29 -12.80 11.63 1.52
N TRP A 30 -11.59 12.12 1.82
CA TRP A 30 -10.37 11.56 1.25
C TRP A 30 -9.59 10.72 2.27
N LYS A 31 -9.63 9.42 2.04
CA LYS A 31 -8.84 8.39 2.74
C LYS A 31 -8.14 7.56 1.68
N ALA A 32 -6.82 7.43 1.80
CA ALA A 32 -6.03 6.61 0.91
C ALA A 32 -5.24 5.59 1.71
N TYR A 33 -5.37 4.33 1.30
CA TYR A 33 -4.58 3.20 1.72
C TYR A 33 -3.52 2.99 0.66
N LEU A 34 -2.25 3.10 1.03
CA LEU A 34 -1.11 3.00 0.13
C LEU A 34 -0.28 1.77 0.49
N VAL A 35 0.12 1.00 -0.52
CA VAL A 35 1.03 -0.13 -0.39
C VAL A 35 2.22 0.09 -1.31
N GLY A 36 3.42 -0.21 -0.83
CA GLY A 36 4.65 0.13 -1.55
C GLY A 36 5.89 -0.50 -0.94
N ARG A 37 7.04 0.00 -1.39
CA ARG A 37 8.36 -0.37 -0.86
C ARG A 37 9.14 0.88 -0.48
N GLU A 38 10.06 0.73 0.47
CA GLU A 38 11.06 1.74 0.80
C GLU A 38 12.41 1.29 0.24
N LEU A 39 12.91 2.02 -0.75
CA LEU A 39 14.16 1.75 -1.45
C LEU A 39 15.03 3.01 -1.34
N ASP A 40 16.22 2.89 -0.73
CA ASP A 40 17.20 3.98 -0.63
C ASP A 40 16.60 5.33 -0.18
N GLU A 41 15.78 5.31 0.88
CA GLU A 41 15.07 6.47 1.46
C GLU A 41 13.91 7.04 0.60
N GLU A 42 13.60 6.43 -0.55
CA GLU A 42 12.44 6.75 -1.37
C GLU A 42 11.29 5.76 -1.16
N PHE A 43 10.06 6.28 -1.11
CA PHE A 43 8.85 5.45 -1.08
C PHE A 43 8.36 5.19 -2.50
N GLU A 44 8.54 3.96 -2.99
CA GLU A 44 7.96 3.50 -4.24
C GLU A 44 6.49 3.09 -3.99
N LEU A 45 5.57 3.90 -4.51
CA LEU A 45 4.14 3.59 -4.47
C LEU A 45 3.82 2.47 -5.46
N LEU A 46 3.52 1.28 -4.95
CA LEU A 46 3.10 0.16 -5.77
C LEU A 46 1.60 0.17 -6.03
N GLY A 47 0.78 0.55 -5.05
CA GLY A 47 -0.68 0.59 -5.22
C GLY A 47 -1.38 1.48 -4.21
N GLU A 48 -2.56 1.98 -4.61
CA GLU A 48 -3.39 2.84 -3.77
C GLU A 48 -4.87 2.46 -3.86
N GLY A 49 -5.63 2.77 -2.80
CA GLY A 49 -7.06 2.51 -2.80
C GLY A 49 -7.81 3.06 -1.58
N VAL A 50 -9.13 2.86 -1.59
CA VAL A 50 -10.02 3.21 -0.47
C VAL A 50 -10.05 2.12 0.62
N SER A 51 -9.32 1.03 0.42
CA SER A 51 -9.08 -0.03 1.41
C SER A 51 -7.75 -0.73 1.08
N TRP A 52 -7.20 -1.50 2.02
CA TRP A 52 -5.99 -2.30 1.78
C TRP A 52 -6.15 -3.26 0.61
N GLU A 53 -7.29 -3.96 0.49
CA GLU A 53 -7.56 -4.89 -0.61
C GLU A 53 -7.54 -4.18 -1.96
N ARG A 54 -8.09 -2.95 -2.02
CA ARG A 54 -8.08 -2.15 -3.26
C ARG A 54 -6.66 -1.69 -3.61
N ALA A 55 -5.86 -1.32 -2.61
CA ALA A 55 -4.47 -0.94 -2.82
C ALA A 55 -3.62 -2.12 -3.35
N PHE A 56 -3.78 -3.33 -2.79
CA PHE A 56 -3.10 -4.53 -3.31
C PHE A 56 -3.56 -4.90 -4.72
N LEU A 57 -4.87 -4.81 -5.00
CA LEU A 57 -5.40 -5.05 -6.34
C LEU A 57 -4.84 -4.04 -7.37
N ASP A 58 -4.66 -2.79 -6.97
CA ASP A 58 -4.04 -1.77 -7.82
C ASP A 58 -2.55 -2.08 -8.07
N ALA A 59 -1.80 -2.48 -7.03
CA ALA A 59 -0.42 -2.92 -7.16
C ALA A 59 -0.25 -4.12 -8.11
N ASP A 60 -1.15 -5.09 -8.02
CA ASP A 60 -1.17 -6.26 -8.91
C ASP A 60 -1.46 -5.87 -10.36
N ARG A 61 -2.28 -4.84 -10.59
CA ARG A 61 -2.55 -4.32 -11.93
C ARG A 61 -1.33 -3.62 -12.51
N LYS A 62 -0.64 -2.79 -11.73
CA LYS A 62 0.55 -2.04 -12.15
C LYS A 62 1.74 -2.94 -12.48
N THR A 63 1.95 -4.01 -11.70
CA THR A 63 3.05 -4.97 -11.91
C THR A 63 2.89 -5.82 -13.19
N ARG A 64 1.69 -5.87 -13.79
CA ARG A 64 1.39 -6.63 -15.00
C ARG A 64 1.54 -5.84 -16.30
N THR A 65 1.93 -4.57 -16.22
CA THR A 65 2.14 -3.66 -17.34
C THR A 65 3.63 -3.44 -17.56
#